data_AF-A0A7Y4QBY9-F1
#
_entry.id   AF-A0A7Y4QBY9-F1
#
_cell.length_a   1.000
_cell.length_b   1.000
_cell.length_c   1.000
_cell.angle_alpha   90.00
_cell.angle_beta   90.00
_cell.angle_gamma   90.00
#
_symmetry.space_group_name_H-M   'P 1'
#
loop_
_entity.id
_entity.type
_entity.pdbx_description
1 polymer ?
#
loop_
_entity_poly.entity_id
_entity_poly.type
_entity_poly.pdbx_seq_one_letter_code
_entity_poly.pdbx_strand_id
1 'polypeptide(L)' 'MQAENLKYTLLDKIISVNDMSLLQKVNDLLGNVNIDQTIFKLTDAQKEMLMNSEEDILKGDLTTNDELNAEEDLWLNG' A
#
# COMPACT_ATOMS: atom_id res chain seq x y z
N MET A 1 -16.05 13.27 -4.85
CA MET A 1 -15.64 13.65 -6.23
C MET A 1 -14.94 15.01 -6.28
N GLN A 2 -13.83 15.24 -5.57
CA GLN A 2 -13.05 16.50 -5.70
C GLN A 2 -11.53 16.26 -5.79
N ALA A 3 -11.00 15.17 -5.22
CA ALA A 3 -9.58 14.84 -5.27
C ALA A 3 -9.09 14.32 -6.64
N GLU A 4 -9.97 13.80 -7.50
CA GLU A 4 -9.59 13.20 -8.78
C GLU A 4 -9.11 14.19 -9.85
N ASN A 5 -9.20 15.51 -9.62
CA ASN A 5 -8.93 16.50 -10.68
C ASN A 5 -7.70 17.40 -10.44
N LEU A 6 -7.12 17.41 -9.24
CA LEU A 6 -5.96 18.25 -8.97
C LEU A 6 -4.70 17.75 -9.69
N LYS A 7 -4.51 16.43 -9.79
CA LYS A 7 -3.37 15.82 -10.48
C LYS A 7 -3.35 16.17 -11.97
N TYR A 8 -4.49 16.04 -12.64
CA TYR A 8 -4.61 16.38 -14.06
C TYR A 8 -4.45 17.88 -14.30
N THR A 9 -5.03 18.72 -13.45
CA THR A 9 -4.84 20.18 -13.53
C THR A 9 -3.37 20.59 -13.38
N LEU A 10 -2.62 19.95 -12.48
CA LEU A 10 -1.19 20.20 -12.32
C LEU A 10 -0.39 19.69 -13.53
N LEU A 11 -0.73 18.53 -14.05
CA LEU A 11 -0.11 17.96 -15.24
C LEU A 11 -0.27 18.89 -16.45
N ASP A 12 -1.48 19.36 -16.73
CA ASP A 12 -1.76 20.27 -17.85
C ASP A 12 -0.98 21.59 -17.74
N LYS A 13 -0.84 22.10 -16.52
CA LYS A 13 -0.03 23.30 -16.23
C LYS A 13 1.45 23.05 -16.46
N ILE A 14 1.98 21.90 -16.06
CA ILE A 14 3.40 21.56 -16.26
C ILE A 14 3.69 21.36 -17.76
N ILE A 15 2.82 20.64 -18.48
CA ILE A 15 2.98 20.39 -19.92
C ILE A 15 2.98 21.69 -20.73
N SER A 16 2.21 22.69 -20.31
CA SER A 16 2.11 23.97 -21.03
C SER A 16 3.24 24.96 -20.72
N VAL A 17 4.12 24.67 -19.75
CA VAL A 17 5.24 25.54 -19.38
C VAL A 17 6.46 25.24 -20.26
N ASN A 18 6.96 26.27 -20.94
CA ASN A 18 8.21 26.20 -21.73
C ASN A 18 9.44 26.77 -20.98
N ASP A 19 9.23 27.38 -19.80
CA ASP A 19 10.32 27.95 -19.01
C ASP A 19 11.04 26.85 -18.20
N MET A 20 12.26 26.53 -18.63
CA MET A 20 13.09 25.51 -18.00
C MET A 20 13.48 25.85 -16.54
N SER A 21 13.64 27.13 -16.22
CA SER A 21 13.96 27.59 -14.85
C SER A 21 12.78 27.36 -13.91
N LEU A 22 11.55 27.57 -14.41
CA LEU A 22 10.35 27.26 -13.66
C LEU A 22 10.19 25.75 -13.45
N LEU A 23 10.39 24.94 -14.49
CA LEU A 23 10.33 23.48 -14.39
C LEU A 23 11.35 22.92 -13.39
N GLN A 24 12.57 23.47 -13.37
CA GLN A 24 13.60 23.07 -12.40
C GLN A 24 13.15 23.33 -10.96
N LYS A 25 12.59 24.52 -10.68
CA LYS A 25 12.09 24.85 -9.33
C LYS A 25 10.93 23.96 -8.90
N VAL A 26 10.04 23.60 -9.83
CA VAL A 26 8.94 22.67 -9.57
C VAL A 26 9.48 21.27 -9.26
N ASN A 27 10.46 20.79 -10.03
CA ASN A 27 11.12 19.52 -9.79
C ASN A 27 11.79 19.48 -8.41
N ASP A 28 12.55 20.53 -8.06
CA ASP A 28 13.26 20.61 -6.77
C ASP A 28 12.28 20.66 -5.59
N LEU A 29 11.13 21.34 -5.77
CA LEU A 29 10.05 21.36 -4.77
C LEU A 29 9.46 19.97 -4.54
N LEU A 30 9.19 19.24 -5.63
CA LEU A 30 8.59 17.90 -5.57
C LEU A 30 9.60 16.82 -5.14
N GLY A 31 10.89 16.98 -5.43
CA GLY A 31 11.95 16.05 -5.06
C GLY A 31 12.16 15.91 -3.54
N ASN A 32 11.67 16.86 -2.75
CA ASN A 32 11.69 16.81 -1.28
C ASN A 32 10.44 16.14 -0.68
N VAL A 33 9.49 15.69 -1.50
CA VAL A 33 8.29 15.00 -1.02
C VAL A 33 8.64 13.53 -0.80
N ASN A 34 8.46 13.04 0.43
CA ASN A 34 8.70 11.63 0.76
C ASN A 34 7.56 10.78 0.17
N ILE A 35 7.77 10.22 -1.01
CA ILE A 35 6.77 9.43 -1.76
C ILE A 35 6.55 8.04 -1.10
N ASP A 36 7.51 7.58 -0.29
CA ASP A 36 7.57 6.20 0.20
C ASP A 36 7.06 5.99 1.64
N GLN A 37 6.49 7.01 2.29
CA GLN A 37 5.94 6.85 3.65
C GLN A 37 4.43 6.73 3.66
N THR A 38 3.91 5.70 2.98
CA THR A 38 2.54 5.24 3.29
C THR A 38 2.62 4.40 4.56
N ILE A 39 2.50 5.04 5.73
CA ILE A 39 2.32 4.31 7.00
C ILE A 39 0.97 3.58 6.90
N PHE A 40 1.02 2.27 6.65
CA PHE A 40 -0.18 1.45 6.58
C PHE A 40 -0.70 1.23 8.00
N LYS A 41 -1.83 1.86 8.33
CA LYS A 41 -2.48 1.66 9.62
C LYS A 41 -3.33 0.40 9.54
N LEU A 42 -2.97 -0.60 10.33
CA LEU A 42 -3.79 -1.79 10.53
C LEU A 42 -5.11 -1.43 11.22
N THR A 43 -6.19 -2.06 10.78
CA THR A 43 -7.46 -2.06 11.52
C THR A 43 -7.28 -2.84 12.83
N ASP A 44 -8.19 -2.65 13.78
CA ASP A 44 -8.10 -3.38 15.05
C ASP A 44 -8.27 -4.89 14.86
N ALA A 45 -9.14 -5.31 13.93
CA ALA A 45 -9.27 -6.71 13.55
C ALA A 45 -7.97 -7.30 12.96
N GLN A 46 -7.25 -6.54 12.12
CA GLN A 46 -5.97 -7.00 11.57
C GLN A 46 -4.88 -7.12 12.65
N LYS A 47 -4.87 -6.22 13.63
CA LYS A 47 -3.96 -6.33 14.78
C LYS A 47 -4.26 -7.57 15.61
N GLU A 48 -5.54 -7.84 15.86
CA GLU A 48 -5.99 -9.03 16.60
C GLU A 48 -5.59 -10.32 15.87
N MET A 49 -5.79 -10.40 14.55
CA MET A 49 -5.35 -11.56 13.75
C MET A 49 -3.83 -11.80 13.86
N LEU A 50 -3.03 -10.73 13.83
CA LEU A 50 -1.59 -10.85 14.00
C LEU A 50 -1.20 -11.31 15.40
N MET A 51 -1.84 -10.78 16.45
CA MET A 51 -1.60 -11.21 17.84
C MET A 51 -1.93 -12.69 18.03
N ASN A 52 -3.04 -13.16 17.47
CA ASN A 52 -3.40 -14.57 17.51
C ASN A 52 -2.36 -15.44 16.78
N SER A 53 -1.88 -14.97 15.62
CA SER A 53 -0.82 -15.68 14.87
C SER A 53 0.49 -15.77 15.68
N GLU A 54 0.86 -14.71 16.41
CA GLU A 54 2.03 -14.73 17.29
C GLU A 54 1.85 -15.73 18.45
N GLU A 55 0.65 -15.83 19.02
CA GLU A 55 0.35 -16.84 20.04
C GLU A 55 0.42 -18.28 19.51
N ASP A 56 -0.10 -18.53 18.32
CA ASP A 56 -0.10 -19.86 17.68
C ASP A 56 1.35 -20.31 17.44
N ILE A 57 2.22 -19.40 16.97
CA ILE A 57 3.66 -19.67 16.82
C ILE A 57 4.30 -20.02 18.17
N LEU A 58 3.99 -19.28 19.24
CA LEU A 58 4.54 -19.54 20.57
C LEU A 58 4.11 -20.88 21.16
N LYS A 59 2.87 -21.31 20.88
CA LYS A 59 2.32 -22.60 21.32
C LYS A 59 2.80 -23.77 20.46
N GLY A 60 3.38 -23.49 19.29
CA GLY A 60 3.77 -24.51 18.31
C GLY A 60 2.58 -25.03 17.51
N ASP A 61 1.47 -24.30 17.51
CA ASP A 61 0.26 -24.59 16.75
C ASP A 61 0.49 -24.15 15.29
N LEU A 62 1.35 -24.89 14.60
CA LEU A 62 1.77 -24.64 13.23
C LEU A 62 1.09 -25.61 12.28
N THR A 63 0.75 -25.12 11.10
CA THR A 63 0.26 -25.94 9.99
C THR A 63 1.25 -25.85 8.83
N THR A 64 1.44 -26.94 8.11
CA THR A 64 2.29 -26.96 6.92
C THR A 64 1.57 -26.35 5.72
N ASN A 65 2.34 -25.89 4.75
CA ASN A 65 1.79 -25.38 3.50
C ASN A 65 0.93 -26.42 2.76
N ASP A 66 1.30 -27.70 2.82
CA ASP A 66 0.57 -28.79 2.17
C ASP A 66 -0.78 -29.04 2.85
N GLU A 67 -0.84 -28.95 4.17
CA GLU A 67 -2.10 -29.05 4.94
C GLU A 67 -3.05 -27.89 4.64
N LEU A 68 -2.52 -26.67 4.57
CA LEU A 68 -3.31 -25.49 4.19
C LEU A 68 -3.89 -25.61 2.78
N ASN A 69 -3.07 -26.04 1.80
CA ASN A 69 -3.54 -26.20 0.42
C ASN A 69 -4.61 -27.31 0.31
N ALA A 70 -4.44 -28.41 1.05
CA ALA A 70 -5.43 -29.49 1.07
C ALA A 70 -6.76 -29.03 1.69
N GLU A 71 -6.72 -28.18 2.72
CA GLU A 71 -7.91 -27.55 3.27
C GLU A 71 -8.56 -26.61 2.25
N GLU A 72 -7.79 -25.71 1.62
CA GLU A 72 -8.30 -24.79 0.59
C GLU A 72 -8.99 -25.54 -0.56
N ASP A 73 -8.39 -26.62 -1.06
CA ASP A 73 -8.97 -27.48 -2.09
C ASP A 73 -10.33 -28.08 -1.68
N LEU A 74 -10.48 -28.47 -0.41
CA LEU A 74 -11.74 -28.96 0.14
C LEU A 74 -12.81 -27.87 0.22
N TRP A 75 -12.44 -26.64 0.58
CA TRP A 75 -13.37 -25.51 0.62
C TRP A 75 -13.83 -25.07 -0.77
N LEU A 76 -12.94 -25.12 -1.77
CA LEU A 76 -13.22 -24.63 -3.12
C LEU A 76 -13.92 -25.67 -4.00
N ASN A 77 -13.67 -26.97 -3.76
CA ASN A 77 -14.18 -28.06 -4.62
C ASN A 77 -15.10 -29.07 -3.90
N GLY A 78 -15.38 -28.85 -2.61
CA GLY A 78 -16.26 -29.69 -1.78
C GLY A 78 -17.74 -29.41 -1.90
#